data_AF-A0A9J6F962-F1
#
_entry.id   AF-A0A9J6F962-F1
#
_cell.length_a   1.000
_cell.length_b   1.000
_cell.length_c   1.000
_cell.angle_alpha   90.00
_cell.angle_beta   90.00
_cell.angle_gamma   90.00
#
_symmetry.space_group_name_H-M   'P 1'
#
loop_
_entity.id
_entity.type
_entity.pdbx_description
1 polymer ?
#
loop_
_entity_poly.entity_id
_entity_poly.type
_entity_poly.pdbx_seq_one_letter_code
_entity_poly.pdbx_strand_id
1 'polypeptide(L)'
;MDGPNVNMKFLRSLKKELKELDESHNILDIGSCGLHLMNGAYKAGHAATGWDVIGFLRSSYNLFKCVPARRAAYVTFTESALFPLKFCAVGWLENGKVITRALELLPNLVKFVEGSVKAKKQPTCSSYSAAANAVMDQLLPVKLAFMLSICEELEPFLAEFQTDNPMVPFLSTALHNILRSLLARIVKKEVLVAADAPTKLLKIDLEKLENCIPVPTFDIGFAAKNELRKVPKIPKLTLHQFKKDCVSFAKACCQKVVERSPLKYKLTRECDKSASPDLEVSGHTSKLGTSPQINKFLTREPPDGCEKVKIIDEGRKPATSPLMGDGTENVLKPSCQFVLRPSQSSAFCPLVRNPFQGVHRQGPIVDPFLLNERLQ
;
A
#
# COMPACT_ATOMS: atom_id res chain seq x y z
N MET A 1 -4.67 -8.39 2.54
CA MET A 1 -3.72 -8.45 3.69
C MET A 1 -2.42 -7.83 3.22
N ASP A 2 -2.08 -6.64 3.71
CA ASP A 2 -0.72 -6.12 3.53
C ASP A 2 0.21 -7.05 4.33
N GLY A 3 1.22 -7.60 3.67
CA GLY A 3 2.18 -8.51 4.30
C GLY A 3 2.98 -7.80 5.42
N PRO A 4 3.71 -8.55 6.24
CA PRO A 4 4.62 -7.93 7.19
C PRO A 4 5.65 -7.08 6.44
N ASN A 5 5.94 -5.88 6.98
CA ASN A 5 6.96 -4.98 6.43
C ASN A 5 8.27 -5.76 6.24
N VAL A 6 8.77 -5.83 4.99
CA VAL A 6 9.93 -6.64 4.66
C VAL A 6 11.16 -6.03 5.33
N ASN A 7 11.75 -6.75 6.28
CA ASN A 7 12.96 -6.33 6.96
C ASN A 7 14.16 -6.45 6.01
N MET A 8 14.42 -5.40 5.23
CA MET A 8 15.56 -5.35 4.31
C MET A 8 16.92 -5.41 5.02
N LYS A 9 16.98 -5.18 6.35
CA LYS A 9 18.20 -5.44 7.13
C LYS A 9 18.46 -6.93 7.25
N PHE A 10 17.44 -7.73 7.55
CA PHE A 10 17.56 -9.18 7.61
C PHE A 10 18.05 -9.76 6.28
N LEU A 11 17.44 -9.37 5.15
CA LEU A 11 17.89 -9.84 3.82
C LEU A 11 19.35 -9.47 3.54
N ARG A 12 19.78 -8.26 3.93
CA ARG A 12 21.18 -7.85 3.79
C ARG A 12 22.13 -8.66 4.66
N SER A 13 21.76 -8.91 5.92
CA SER A 13 22.55 -9.75 6.84
C SER A 13 22.65 -11.19 6.32
N LEU A 14 21.53 -11.79 5.92
CA LEU A 14 21.50 -13.15 5.37
C LEU A 14 22.38 -13.28 4.12
N LYS A 15 22.30 -12.31 3.20
CA LYS A 15 23.15 -12.28 2.00
C LYS A 15 24.64 -12.17 2.34
N LYS A 16 24.98 -11.46 3.41
CA LYS A 16 26.36 -11.32 3.86
C LYS A 16 26.85 -12.64 4.44
N GLU A 17 26.10 -13.23 5.37
CA GLU A 17 26.44 -14.50 6.02
C GLU A 17 26.57 -15.65 5.01
N LEU A 18 25.65 -15.78 4.05
CA LEU A 18 25.75 -16.82 3.02
C LEU A 18 27.00 -16.69 2.15
N LYS A 19 27.39 -15.46 1.81
CA LYS A 19 28.63 -15.21 1.05
C LYS A 19 29.89 -15.49 1.87
N GLU A 20 29.85 -15.23 3.17
CA GLU A 20 30.96 -15.55 4.09
C GLU A 20 31.13 -17.06 4.27
N LEU A 21 30.03 -17.83 4.21
CA LEU A 21 30.07 -19.29 4.27
C LEU A 21 30.56 -19.92 2.96
N ASP A 22 30.08 -19.42 1.83
CA ASP A 22 30.47 -19.88 0.50
C ASP A 22 30.18 -18.80 -0.55
N GLU A 23 31.24 -18.31 -1.20
CA GLU A 23 31.15 -17.26 -2.21
C GLU A 23 30.28 -17.64 -3.42
N SER A 24 30.04 -18.93 -3.65
CA SER A 24 29.17 -19.42 -4.73
C SER A 24 27.68 -19.17 -4.46
N HIS A 25 27.29 -18.98 -3.19
CA HIS A 25 25.89 -18.76 -2.81
C HIS A 25 25.40 -17.37 -3.26
N ASN A 26 24.43 -17.36 -4.18
CA ASN A 26 23.80 -16.15 -4.68
C ASN A 26 22.29 -16.19 -4.48
N ILE A 27 21.78 -15.31 -3.61
CA ILE A 27 20.33 -15.08 -3.48
C ILE A 27 19.84 -14.26 -4.68
N LEU A 28 18.91 -14.82 -5.44
CA LEU A 28 18.12 -14.10 -6.43
C LEU A 28 17.23 -13.07 -5.71
N ASP A 29 17.51 -11.79 -5.94
CA ASP A 29 16.81 -10.68 -5.30
C ASP A 29 16.14 -9.79 -6.33
N ILE A 30 14.82 -9.74 -6.26
CA ILE A 30 13.95 -8.90 -7.09
C ILE A 30 13.46 -7.65 -6.33
N GLY A 31 13.94 -7.44 -5.10
CA GLY A 31 13.58 -6.32 -4.25
C GLY A 31 12.35 -6.55 -3.38
N SER A 32 11.77 -5.46 -2.89
CA SER A 32 10.57 -5.51 -2.05
C SER A 32 9.28 -5.64 -2.86
N CYS A 33 8.22 -6.12 -2.23
CA CYS A 33 6.89 -6.23 -2.83
C CYS A 33 6.38 -4.87 -3.38
N GLY A 34 5.92 -4.88 -4.64
CA GLY A 34 5.36 -3.69 -5.30
C GLY A 34 4.07 -3.17 -4.66
N LEU A 35 3.25 -4.03 -4.06
CA LEU A 35 2.02 -3.60 -3.37
C LEU A 35 2.32 -2.72 -2.14
N HIS A 36 3.31 -3.13 -1.33
CA HIS A 36 3.76 -2.34 -0.19
C HIS A 36 4.43 -1.04 -0.63
N LEU A 37 5.12 -1.06 -1.77
CA LEU A 37 5.72 0.13 -2.35
C LEU A 37 4.67 1.20 -2.65
N MET A 38 3.58 0.83 -3.34
CA MET A 38 2.53 1.77 -3.72
C MET A 38 1.74 2.29 -2.51
N ASN A 39 1.38 1.41 -1.57
CA ASN A 39 0.72 1.83 -0.32
C ASN A 39 1.62 2.74 0.52
N GLY A 40 2.91 2.39 0.64
CA GLY A 40 3.91 3.21 1.33
C GLY A 40 4.14 4.57 0.66
N ALA A 41 4.12 4.62 -0.67
CA ALA A 41 4.24 5.86 -1.42
C ALA A 41 3.04 6.79 -1.22
N TYR A 42 1.82 6.25 -1.32
CA TYR A 42 0.61 7.03 -1.05
C TYR A 42 0.59 7.57 0.38
N LYS A 43 0.94 6.72 1.37
CA LYS A 43 1.12 7.13 2.77
C LYS A 43 2.14 8.26 2.94
N ALA A 44 3.28 8.19 2.25
CA ALA A 44 4.30 9.23 2.29
C ALA A 44 3.79 10.57 1.72
N GLY A 45 2.99 10.51 0.66
CA GLY A 45 2.29 11.68 0.11
C GLY A 45 1.42 12.38 1.15
N HIS A 46 0.57 11.62 1.86
CA HIS A 46 -0.28 12.16 2.93
C HIS A 46 0.55 12.87 4.01
N ALA A 47 1.64 12.23 4.47
CA ALA A 47 2.51 12.79 5.51
C ALA A 47 3.20 14.12 5.09
N ALA A 48 3.34 14.38 3.79
CA ALA A 48 4.03 15.56 3.26
C ALA A 48 3.18 16.85 3.23
N THR A 49 1.86 16.76 3.44
CA THR A 49 0.94 17.90 3.24
C THR A 49 0.49 18.60 4.51
N GLY A 50 0.76 18.02 5.68
CA GLY A 50 0.25 18.51 6.97
C GLY A 50 -1.28 18.55 7.09
N TRP A 51 -2.02 18.07 6.08
CA TRP A 51 -3.47 18.10 6.07
C TRP A 51 -4.04 17.02 6.99
N ASP A 52 -4.99 17.39 7.86
CA ASP A 52 -5.65 16.43 8.77
C ASP A 52 -6.83 15.68 8.10
N VAL A 53 -6.63 15.23 6.86
CA VAL A 53 -7.67 14.46 6.13
C VAL A 53 -7.88 13.09 6.78
N ILE A 54 -6.82 12.45 7.27
CA ILE A 54 -6.92 11.14 7.93
C ILE A 54 -7.69 11.26 9.24
N GLY A 55 -7.44 12.31 10.03
CA GLY A 55 -8.19 12.60 11.24
C GLY A 55 -9.67 12.80 10.94
N PHE A 56 -9.99 13.55 9.89
CA PHE A 56 -11.36 13.72 9.39
C PHE A 56 -12.01 12.38 9.00
N LEU A 57 -11.40 11.58 8.12
CA LEU A 57 -11.98 10.32 7.63
C LEU A 57 -12.26 9.34 8.79
N ARG A 58 -11.32 9.23 9.74
CA ARG A 58 -11.49 8.39 10.93
C ARG A 58 -12.57 8.91 11.86
N SER A 59 -12.59 10.23 12.10
CA SER A 59 -13.54 10.87 13.01
C SER A 59 -14.96 10.80 12.48
N SER A 60 -15.17 11.03 11.18
CA SER A 60 -16.47 10.88 10.53
C SER A 60 -17.04 9.47 10.73
N TYR A 61 -16.24 8.42 10.55
CA TYR A 61 -16.68 7.05 10.82
C TYR A 61 -16.98 6.80 12.31
N ASN A 62 -16.04 7.15 13.19
CA ASN A 62 -16.17 6.90 14.63
C ASN A 62 -17.31 7.69 15.28
N LEU A 63 -17.69 8.83 14.69
CA LEU A 63 -18.84 9.60 15.10
C LEU A 63 -20.12 8.75 15.05
N PHE A 64 -20.32 7.93 14.03
CA PHE A 64 -21.55 7.14 13.88
C PHE A 64 -21.38 5.66 14.25
N LYS A 65 -20.14 5.20 14.41
CA LYS A 65 -19.82 3.81 14.75
C LYS A 65 -20.47 3.41 16.08
N CYS A 66 -21.31 2.39 16.04
CA CYS A 66 -21.97 1.79 17.21
C CYS A 66 -22.77 2.78 18.08
N VAL A 67 -23.26 3.89 17.53
CA VAL A 67 -24.10 4.85 18.28
C VAL A 67 -25.44 5.09 17.57
N PRO A 68 -26.47 4.28 17.86
CA PRO A 68 -27.79 4.35 17.22
C PRO A 68 -28.44 5.73 17.33
N ALA A 69 -28.37 6.38 18.50
CA ALA A 69 -28.96 7.70 18.71
C ALA A 69 -28.38 8.78 17.77
N ARG A 70 -27.07 8.74 17.52
CA ARG A 70 -26.42 9.68 16.58
C ARG A 70 -26.76 9.37 15.12
N ARG A 71 -26.88 8.09 14.77
CA ARG A 71 -27.34 7.67 13.45
C ARG A 71 -28.78 8.10 13.19
N ALA A 72 -29.66 7.94 14.17
CA ALA A 72 -31.04 8.40 14.10
C ALA A 72 -31.09 9.93 13.90
N ALA A 73 -30.37 10.69 14.72
CA ALA A 73 -30.27 12.14 14.57
C ALA A 73 -29.70 12.55 13.19
N TYR A 74 -28.69 11.85 12.70
CA TYR A 74 -28.15 12.05 11.35
C TYR A 74 -29.20 11.88 10.27
N VAL A 75 -29.95 10.77 10.29
CA VAL A 75 -31.02 10.52 9.33
C VAL A 75 -32.10 11.61 9.43
N THR A 76 -32.48 12.01 10.64
CA THR A 76 -33.48 13.08 10.85
C THR A 76 -33.00 14.44 10.33
N PHE A 77 -31.75 14.81 10.54
CA PHE A 77 -31.24 16.13 10.12
C PHE A 77 -30.86 16.21 8.64
N THR A 78 -30.51 15.07 8.04
CA THR A 78 -29.93 15.04 6.68
C THR A 78 -30.84 14.39 5.66
N GLU A 79 -31.88 13.67 6.11
CA GLU A 79 -32.76 12.82 5.30
C GLU A 79 -32.01 11.73 4.53
N SER A 80 -30.80 11.38 4.99
CA SER A 80 -29.92 10.43 4.34
C SER A 80 -29.56 9.27 5.26
N ALA A 81 -29.57 8.06 4.70
CA ALA A 81 -29.06 6.84 5.33
C ALA A 81 -27.63 6.47 4.87
N LEU A 82 -26.96 7.37 4.14
CA LEU A 82 -25.58 7.17 3.71
C LEU A 82 -24.65 7.45 4.90
N PHE A 83 -23.74 6.52 5.22
CA PHE A 83 -22.79 6.67 6.34
C PHE A 83 -21.33 6.56 5.89
N PRO A 84 -20.39 7.16 6.66
CA PRO A 84 -18.96 7.06 6.38
C PRO A 84 -18.46 5.61 6.40
N LEU A 85 -17.42 5.33 5.62
CA LEU A 85 -16.71 4.05 5.63
C LEU A 85 -15.50 4.09 6.57
N LYS A 86 -15.11 2.92 7.07
CA LYS A 86 -13.94 2.78 7.94
C LYS A 86 -12.65 2.97 7.14
N PHE A 87 -11.79 3.87 7.60
CA PHE A 87 -10.44 4.04 7.08
C PHE A 87 -9.56 2.81 7.38
N CYS A 88 -8.87 2.30 6.35
CA CYS A 88 -7.90 1.21 6.42
C CYS A 88 -6.49 1.77 6.67
N ALA A 89 -5.90 1.48 7.83
CA ALA A 89 -4.56 1.98 8.18
C ALA A 89 -3.40 1.19 7.56
N VAL A 90 -3.70 0.01 7.00
CA VAL A 90 -2.74 -0.91 6.38
C VAL A 90 -2.80 -0.80 4.85
N GLY A 91 -3.98 -0.99 4.26
CA GLY A 91 -4.24 -0.80 2.82
C GLY A 91 -4.57 0.66 2.51
N TRP A 92 -3.55 1.49 2.36
CA TRP A 92 -3.70 2.93 2.14
C TRP A 92 -4.47 3.27 0.86
N LEU A 93 -4.26 2.51 -0.21
CA LEU A 93 -4.95 2.70 -1.48
C LEU A 93 -6.38 2.12 -1.50
N GLU A 94 -6.70 1.18 -0.59
CA GLU A 94 -8.09 0.73 -0.41
C GLU A 94 -9.00 1.86 0.11
N ASN A 95 -8.42 2.97 0.58
CA ASN A 95 -9.15 4.14 1.04
C ASN A 95 -9.70 5.01 -0.10
N GLY A 96 -9.46 4.69 -1.38
CA GLY A 96 -10.11 5.36 -2.51
C GLY A 96 -11.63 5.44 -2.31
N LYS A 97 -12.28 4.29 -2.08
CA LYS A 97 -13.72 4.22 -1.76
C LYS A 97 -14.13 4.99 -0.49
N VAL A 98 -13.24 5.11 0.49
CA VAL A 98 -13.49 5.85 1.73
C VAL A 98 -13.50 7.36 1.45
N ILE A 99 -12.57 7.83 0.60
CA ILE A 99 -12.50 9.22 0.14
C ILE A 99 -13.69 9.55 -0.76
N THR A 100 -14.04 8.67 -1.71
CA THR A 100 -15.24 8.82 -2.57
C THR A 100 -16.50 8.96 -1.71
N ARG A 101 -16.69 8.04 -0.75
CA ARG A 101 -17.81 8.12 0.19
C ARG A 101 -17.79 9.41 1.01
N ALA A 102 -16.61 9.86 1.44
CA ALA A 102 -16.49 11.09 2.21
C ALA A 102 -16.92 12.32 1.39
N LEU A 103 -16.54 12.39 0.11
CA LEU A 103 -16.97 13.47 -0.80
C LEU A 103 -18.50 13.51 -0.94
N GLU A 104 -19.16 12.36 -1.12
CA GLU A 104 -20.63 12.25 -1.19
C GLU A 104 -21.31 12.69 0.11
N LEU A 105 -20.67 12.43 1.25
CA LEU A 105 -21.23 12.69 2.58
C LEU A 105 -21.04 14.11 3.08
N LEU A 106 -20.11 14.89 2.52
CA LEU A 106 -19.77 16.22 3.01
C LEU A 106 -21.00 17.12 3.21
N PRO A 107 -21.93 17.26 2.24
CA PRO A 107 -23.12 18.09 2.41
C PRO A 107 -23.99 17.63 3.59
N ASN A 108 -24.10 16.32 3.80
CA ASN A 108 -24.89 15.75 4.88
C ASN A 108 -24.19 15.94 6.24
N LEU A 109 -22.85 15.85 6.29
CA LEU A 109 -22.11 16.15 7.53
C LEU A 109 -22.26 17.61 7.95
N VAL A 110 -22.24 18.55 7.00
CA VAL A 110 -22.54 19.96 7.25
C VAL A 110 -23.95 20.12 7.84
N LYS A 111 -24.98 19.56 7.18
CA LYS A 111 -26.36 19.57 7.68
C LYS A 111 -26.49 18.97 9.08
N PHE A 112 -25.80 17.86 9.35
CA PHE A 112 -25.81 17.20 10.66
C PHE A 112 -25.21 18.11 11.75
N VAL A 113 -24.07 18.73 11.49
CA VAL A 113 -23.42 19.66 12.42
C VAL A 113 -24.35 20.84 12.69
N GLU A 114 -24.86 21.51 11.66
CA GLU A 114 -25.80 22.63 11.81
C GLU A 114 -27.08 22.25 12.56
N GLY A 115 -27.70 21.11 12.19
CA GLY A 115 -28.91 20.61 12.84
C GLY A 115 -28.69 20.29 14.31
N SER A 116 -27.55 19.67 14.64
CA SER A 116 -27.20 19.37 16.03
C SER A 116 -26.96 20.63 16.87
N VAL A 117 -26.41 21.69 16.26
CA VAL A 117 -26.24 23.01 16.90
C VAL A 117 -27.59 23.67 17.14
N LYS A 118 -28.45 23.75 16.12
CA LYS A 118 -29.80 24.33 16.21
C LYS A 118 -30.65 23.62 17.27
N ALA A 119 -30.56 22.29 17.33
CA ALA A 119 -31.27 21.48 18.31
C ALA A 119 -30.65 21.48 19.72
N LYS A 120 -29.50 22.15 19.93
CA LYS A 120 -28.71 22.10 21.17
C LYS A 120 -28.40 20.65 21.61
N LYS A 121 -28.15 19.76 20.65
CA LYS A 121 -27.88 18.33 20.83
C LYS A 121 -26.53 17.92 20.23
N GLN A 122 -25.52 18.78 20.35
CA GLN A 122 -24.19 18.47 19.83
C GLN A 122 -23.58 17.29 20.61
N PRO A 123 -23.04 16.27 19.93
CA PRO A 123 -22.23 15.26 20.59
C PRO A 123 -20.98 15.88 21.23
N THR A 124 -20.63 15.46 22.44
CA THR A 124 -19.48 15.98 23.20
C THR A 124 -18.16 15.24 22.91
N CYS A 125 -18.15 14.29 21.98
CA CYS A 125 -16.98 13.45 21.70
C CYS A 125 -15.97 14.13 20.76
N SER A 126 -14.70 13.74 20.89
CA SER A 126 -13.60 14.25 20.05
C SER A 126 -13.84 14.04 18.56
N SER A 127 -14.49 12.95 18.15
CA SER A 127 -14.84 12.70 16.75
C SER A 127 -15.83 13.70 16.19
N TYR A 128 -16.77 14.20 17.01
CA TYR A 128 -17.67 15.27 16.58
C TYR A 128 -16.91 16.58 16.42
N SER A 129 -16.09 16.96 17.40
CA SER A 129 -15.28 18.19 17.32
C SER A 129 -14.37 18.19 16.09
N ALA A 130 -13.69 17.06 15.81
CA ALA A 130 -12.84 16.91 14.64
C ALA A 130 -13.65 17.00 13.33
N ALA A 131 -14.80 16.31 13.22
CA ALA A 131 -15.65 16.38 12.04
C ALA A 131 -16.24 17.79 11.83
N ALA A 132 -16.71 18.44 12.90
CA ALA A 132 -17.26 19.79 12.87
C ALA A 132 -16.21 20.82 12.45
N ASN A 133 -14.97 20.73 12.95
CA ASN A 133 -13.88 21.59 12.52
C ASN A 133 -13.50 21.35 11.06
N ALA A 134 -13.45 20.09 10.63
CA ALA A 134 -13.07 19.73 9.27
C ALA A 134 -14.07 20.24 8.23
N VAL A 135 -15.37 20.17 8.49
CA VAL A 135 -16.38 20.66 7.52
C VAL A 135 -16.39 22.18 7.37
N MET A 136 -15.73 22.92 8.26
CA MET A 136 -15.51 24.37 8.11
C MET A 136 -14.37 24.69 7.14
N ASP A 137 -13.48 23.74 6.86
CA ASP A 137 -12.41 23.91 5.88
C ASP A 137 -12.99 23.84 4.45
N GLN A 138 -13.09 25.01 3.82
CA GLN A 138 -13.59 25.17 2.46
C GLN A 138 -12.77 24.39 1.42
N LEU A 139 -11.50 24.09 1.70
CA LEU A 139 -10.63 23.32 0.82
C LEU A 139 -10.68 21.81 1.06
N LEU A 140 -11.38 21.32 2.10
CA LEU A 140 -11.52 19.89 2.37
C LEU A 140 -12.00 19.07 1.16
N PRO A 141 -13.08 19.44 0.44
CA PRO A 141 -13.50 18.69 -0.75
C PRO A 141 -12.43 18.68 -1.85
N VAL A 142 -11.70 19.80 -2.02
CA VAL A 142 -10.63 19.91 -3.02
C VAL A 142 -9.44 19.01 -2.66
N LYS A 143 -9.05 18.97 -1.37
CA LYS A 143 -8.01 18.09 -0.84
C LYS A 143 -8.37 16.62 -1.04
N LEU A 144 -9.60 16.23 -0.68
CA LEU A 144 -10.11 14.87 -0.86
C LEU A 144 -10.10 14.47 -2.34
N ALA A 145 -10.61 15.32 -3.23
CA ALA A 145 -10.64 15.05 -4.67
C ALA A 145 -9.24 14.94 -5.29
N PHE A 146 -8.28 15.77 -4.85
CA PHE A 146 -6.89 15.66 -5.29
C PHE A 146 -6.27 14.33 -4.84
N MET A 147 -6.41 13.98 -3.55
CA MET A 147 -5.91 12.71 -3.00
C MET A 147 -6.53 11.50 -3.67
N LEU A 148 -7.83 11.54 -3.98
CA LEU A 148 -8.52 10.50 -4.71
C LEU A 148 -7.91 10.31 -6.10
N SER A 149 -7.61 11.42 -6.81
CA SER A 149 -7.01 11.34 -8.15
C SER A 149 -5.66 10.62 -8.19
N ILE A 150 -4.86 10.68 -7.12
CA ILE A 150 -3.59 9.94 -7.04
C ILE A 150 -3.86 8.50 -6.59
N CYS A 151 -4.86 8.28 -5.74
CA CYS A 151 -5.28 6.94 -5.36
C CYS A 151 -5.74 6.13 -6.58
N GLU A 152 -6.62 6.71 -7.40
CA GLU A 152 -7.16 6.11 -8.63
C GLU A 152 -6.07 5.86 -9.69
N GLU A 153 -5.02 6.67 -9.71
CA GLU A 153 -3.87 6.43 -10.58
C GLU A 153 -3.06 5.21 -10.15
N LEU A 154 -2.94 4.97 -8.83
CA LEU A 154 -2.17 3.87 -8.26
C LEU A 154 -2.96 2.55 -8.14
N GLU A 155 -4.29 2.63 -8.10
CA GLU A 155 -5.19 1.48 -7.90
C GLU A 155 -5.07 0.39 -8.98
N PRO A 156 -4.93 0.69 -10.29
CA PRO A 156 -4.75 -0.33 -11.32
C PRO A 156 -3.56 -1.26 -11.05
N PHE A 157 -2.46 -0.73 -10.50
CA PHE A 157 -1.30 -1.54 -10.11
C PHE A 157 -1.67 -2.55 -9.02
N LEU A 158 -2.52 -2.17 -8.05
CA LEU A 158 -2.96 -3.12 -7.04
C LEU A 158 -3.85 -4.20 -7.64
N ALA A 159 -4.82 -3.82 -8.47
CA ALA A 159 -5.73 -4.76 -9.12
C ALA A 159 -4.98 -5.79 -9.97
N GLU A 160 -3.95 -5.35 -10.69
CA GLU A 160 -3.12 -6.21 -11.54
C GLU A 160 -2.24 -7.18 -10.71
N PHE A 161 -1.63 -6.72 -9.62
CA PHE A 161 -0.65 -7.50 -8.85
C PHE A 161 -1.23 -8.24 -7.63
N GLN A 162 -2.53 -8.08 -7.32
CA GLN A 162 -3.25 -8.83 -6.29
C GLN A 162 -3.93 -10.07 -6.89
N THR A 163 -3.12 -10.97 -7.44
CA THR A 163 -3.58 -12.21 -8.09
C THR A 163 -2.64 -13.37 -7.75
N ASP A 164 -3.14 -14.59 -7.90
CA ASP A 164 -2.35 -15.82 -7.74
C ASP A 164 -1.48 -16.14 -8.98
N ASN A 165 -1.64 -15.38 -10.06
CA ASN A 165 -0.85 -15.53 -11.27
C ASN A 165 0.62 -15.10 -11.07
N PRO A 166 1.58 -15.67 -11.81
CA PRO A 166 2.99 -15.29 -11.72
C PRO A 166 3.23 -13.91 -12.37
N MET A 167 3.03 -12.84 -11.60
CA MET A 167 3.11 -11.45 -12.12
C MET A 167 4.51 -10.84 -12.15
N VAL A 168 5.53 -11.54 -11.64
CA VAL A 168 6.92 -11.04 -11.59
C VAL A 168 7.45 -10.59 -12.96
N PRO A 169 7.18 -11.27 -14.09
CA PRO A 169 7.65 -10.81 -15.39
C PRO A 169 7.14 -9.40 -15.75
N PHE A 170 5.89 -9.08 -15.44
CA PHE A 170 5.27 -7.79 -15.76
C PHE A 170 5.65 -6.66 -14.78
N LEU A 171 6.31 -6.99 -13.68
CA LEU A 171 6.59 -6.05 -12.58
C LEU A 171 7.43 -4.84 -13.04
N SER A 172 8.42 -5.06 -13.90
CA SER A 172 9.30 -3.98 -14.36
C SER A 172 8.54 -2.96 -15.21
N THR A 173 7.83 -3.42 -16.26
CA THR A 173 7.00 -2.55 -17.10
C THR A 173 5.93 -1.82 -16.29
N ALA A 174 5.19 -2.51 -15.41
CA ALA A 174 4.16 -1.90 -14.59
C ALA A 174 4.73 -0.81 -13.65
N LEU A 175 5.85 -1.09 -12.98
CA LEU A 175 6.52 -0.11 -12.12
C LEU A 175 7.08 1.09 -12.90
N HIS A 176 7.59 0.86 -14.11
CA HIS A 176 8.06 1.95 -14.98
C HIS A 176 6.89 2.87 -15.35
N ASN A 177 5.78 2.29 -15.80
CA ASN A 177 4.60 3.03 -16.25
C ASN A 177 4.00 3.86 -15.12
N ILE A 178 3.80 3.26 -13.94
CA ILE A 178 3.20 3.99 -12.81
C ILE A 178 4.12 5.11 -12.29
N LEU A 179 5.44 4.87 -12.22
CA LEU A 179 6.39 5.90 -11.81
C LEU A 179 6.43 7.04 -12.85
N ARG A 180 6.41 6.71 -14.14
CA ARG A 180 6.39 7.69 -15.23
C ARG A 180 5.13 8.55 -15.17
N SER A 181 3.98 7.94 -14.91
CA SER A 181 2.69 8.62 -14.77
C SER A 181 2.69 9.59 -13.58
N LEU A 182 3.16 9.15 -12.40
CA LEU A 182 3.28 10.01 -11.23
C LEU A 182 4.24 11.18 -11.48
N LEU A 183 5.40 10.92 -12.10
CA LEU A 183 6.37 11.96 -12.42
C LEU A 183 5.84 12.96 -13.45
N ALA A 184 4.99 12.55 -14.39
CA ALA A 184 4.33 13.44 -15.35
C ALA A 184 3.48 14.53 -14.70
N ARG A 185 3.06 14.35 -13.43
CA ARG A 185 2.38 15.41 -12.68
C ARG A 185 3.31 16.54 -12.23
N ILE A 186 4.60 16.30 -12.08
CA ILE A 186 5.54 17.24 -11.43
C ILE A 186 6.82 17.54 -12.20
N VAL A 187 7.18 16.71 -13.18
CA VAL A 187 8.40 16.83 -14.00
C VAL A 187 8.04 17.40 -15.37
N LYS A 188 8.92 18.25 -15.92
CA LYS A 188 8.75 18.80 -17.26
C LYS A 188 8.77 17.70 -18.33
N LYS A 189 8.03 17.91 -19.42
CA LYS A 189 7.83 16.90 -20.47
C LYS A 189 9.15 16.50 -21.13
N GLU A 190 10.03 17.47 -21.41
CA GLU A 190 11.34 17.27 -22.01
C GLU A 190 12.25 16.36 -21.18
N VAL A 191 12.23 16.51 -19.84
CA VAL A 191 13.01 15.66 -18.93
C VAL A 191 12.48 14.23 -18.90
N LEU A 192 11.15 14.07 -18.94
CA LEU A 192 10.53 12.74 -19.00
C LEU A 192 10.77 12.01 -20.32
N VAL A 193 10.74 12.74 -21.43
CA VAL A 193 11.06 12.17 -22.76
C VAL A 193 12.52 11.71 -22.80
N ALA A 194 13.45 12.47 -22.23
CA ALA A 194 14.86 12.08 -22.13
C ALA A 194 15.09 10.85 -21.22
N ALA A 195 14.22 10.62 -20.23
CA ALA A 195 14.23 9.47 -19.33
C ALA A 195 13.41 8.29 -19.90
N ASP A 196 13.85 7.73 -21.01
CA ASP A 196 13.23 6.60 -21.72
C ASP A 196 13.39 5.24 -21.01
N ALA A 197 14.42 5.06 -20.19
CA ALA A 197 14.72 3.81 -19.51
C ALA A 197 14.40 3.86 -17.99
N PRO A 198 14.03 2.73 -17.35
CA PRO A 198 13.80 2.66 -15.91
C PRO A 198 14.96 3.22 -15.07
N THR A 199 16.20 2.95 -15.47
CA THR A 199 17.40 3.44 -14.77
C THR A 199 17.59 4.95 -14.86
N LYS A 200 17.15 5.58 -15.96
CA LYS A 200 17.16 7.05 -16.11
C LYS A 200 16.03 7.66 -15.29
N LEU A 201 14.83 7.05 -15.32
CA LEU A 201 13.66 7.50 -14.56
C LEU A 201 13.92 7.56 -13.05
N LEU A 202 14.59 6.53 -12.51
CA LEU A 202 14.98 6.47 -11.09
C LEU A 202 16.02 7.51 -10.67
N LYS A 203 16.71 8.15 -11.63
CA LYS A 203 17.77 9.13 -11.38
C LYS A 203 17.29 10.58 -11.52
N ILE A 204 16.02 10.80 -11.86
CA ILE A 204 15.47 12.16 -11.94
C ILE A 204 15.48 12.77 -10.54
N ASP A 205 16.21 13.88 -10.40
CA ASP A 205 16.31 14.63 -9.16
C ASP A 205 15.12 15.61 -9.08
N LEU A 206 14.26 15.40 -8.08
CA LEU A 206 13.06 16.21 -7.84
C LEU A 206 13.34 17.46 -6.99
N GLU A 207 14.55 17.62 -6.46
CA GLU A 207 14.97 18.84 -5.75
C GLU A 207 15.48 19.91 -6.73
N LYS A 208 15.93 19.49 -7.91
CA LYS A 208 16.32 20.39 -8.99
C LYS A 208 15.10 21.06 -9.62
N LEU A 209 15.00 22.38 -9.44
CA LEU A 209 13.91 23.21 -9.98
C LEU A 209 13.86 23.17 -11.52
N GLU A 210 15.01 22.99 -12.18
CA GLU A 210 15.08 22.86 -13.65
C GLU A 210 14.32 21.64 -14.18
N ASN A 211 14.21 20.57 -13.39
CA ASN A 211 13.51 19.35 -13.77
C ASN A 211 11.99 19.45 -13.55
N CYS A 212 11.57 20.27 -12.59
CA CYS A 212 10.19 20.30 -12.12
C CYS A 212 9.36 21.38 -12.82
N ILE A 213 8.05 21.13 -12.93
CA ILE A 213 7.12 22.18 -13.37
C ILE A 213 6.94 23.23 -12.26
N PRO A 214 6.74 24.51 -12.61
CA PRO A 214 6.41 25.54 -11.64
C PRO A 214 5.13 25.22 -10.84
N VAL A 215 5.12 25.51 -9.54
CA VAL A 215 3.94 25.31 -8.68
C VAL A 215 2.66 25.97 -9.23
N PRO A 216 2.70 27.21 -9.79
CA PRO A 216 1.49 27.82 -10.34
C PRO A 216 0.88 27.05 -11.52
N THR A 217 1.72 26.39 -12.33
CA THR A 217 1.29 25.62 -13.51
C THR A 217 0.88 24.19 -13.17
N PHE A 218 1.15 23.72 -11.94
CA PHE A 218 0.77 22.39 -11.48
C PHE A 218 -0.74 22.14 -11.67
N ASP A 219 -1.05 21.01 -12.29
CA ASP A 219 -2.41 20.54 -12.49
C ASP A 219 -2.84 19.68 -11.30
N ILE A 220 -3.84 20.18 -10.55
CA ILE A 220 -4.44 19.48 -9.41
C ILE A 220 -5.41 18.36 -9.83
N GLY A 221 -5.61 18.15 -11.13
CA GLY A 221 -6.52 17.15 -11.68
C GLY A 221 -7.95 17.66 -11.86
N PHE A 222 -8.71 16.97 -12.71
CA PHE A 222 -10.06 17.38 -13.11
C PHE A 222 -11.04 17.43 -11.93
N ALA A 223 -11.09 16.38 -11.11
CA ALA A 223 -12.01 16.30 -9.97
C ALA A 223 -11.76 17.43 -8.95
N ALA A 224 -10.49 17.67 -8.58
CA ALA A 224 -10.13 18.75 -7.67
C ALA A 224 -10.42 20.14 -8.26
N LYS A 225 -10.16 20.35 -9.56
CA LYS A 225 -10.56 21.58 -10.27
C LYS A 225 -12.08 21.78 -10.20
N ASN A 226 -12.87 20.72 -10.33
CA ASN A 226 -14.33 20.80 -10.28
C ASN A 226 -14.82 21.19 -8.88
N GLU A 227 -14.28 20.57 -7.82
CA GLU A 227 -14.59 20.97 -6.45
C GLU A 227 -14.13 22.40 -6.15
N LEU A 228 -12.96 22.81 -6.63
CA LEU A 228 -12.43 24.16 -6.42
C LEU A 228 -13.33 25.25 -7.02
N ARG A 229 -14.03 24.98 -8.13
CA ARG A 229 -14.99 25.91 -8.75
C ARG A 229 -16.23 26.17 -7.89
N LYS A 230 -16.58 25.23 -7.00
CA LYS A 230 -17.72 25.35 -6.08
C LYS A 230 -17.36 26.15 -4.84
N VAL A 231 -16.06 26.30 -4.54
CA VAL A 231 -15.59 27.05 -3.39
C VAL A 231 -15.70 28.55 -3.68
N PRO A 232 -16.17 29.38 -2.72
CA PRO A 232 -16.11 30.84 -2.83
C PRO A 232 -14.70 31.34 -3.13
N LYS A 233 -14.59 32.58 -3.61
CA LYS A 233 -13.32 33.16 -4.06
C LYS A 233 -12.22 33.04 -2.97
N ILE A 234 -11.24 32.20 -3.22
CA ILE A 234 -10.13 31.91 -2.29
C ILE A 234 -9.02 32.94 -2.48
N PRO A 235 -8.36 33.42 -1.40
CA PRO A 235 -7.17 34.24 -1.50
C PRO A 235 -6.06 33.56 -2.34
N LYS A 236 -5.37 34.35 -3.17
CA LYS A 236 -4.29 33.85 -4.05
C LYS A 236 -3.20 33.12 -3.27
N LEU A 237 -2.84 33.62 -2.08
CA LEU A 237 -1.83 33.01 -1.20
C LEU A 237 -2.25 31.61 -0.74
N THR A 238 -3.51 31.45 -0.30
CA THR A 238 -4.04 30.15 0.13
C THR A 238 -4.08 29.15 -1.03
N LEU A 239 -4.49 29.59 -2.23
CA LEU A 239 -4.47 28.73 -3.42
C LEU A 239 -3.04 28.33 -3.81
N HIS A 240 -2.08 29.25 -3.71
CA HIS A 240 -0.68 28.95 -3.97
C HIS A 240 -0.12 27.93 -2.96
N GLN A 241 -0.43 28.10 -1.67
CA GLN A 241 -0.03 27.16 -0.63
C GLN A 241 -0.66 25.78 -0.86
N PHE A 242 -1.96 25.71 -1.20
CA PHE A 242 -2.62 24.45 -1.54
C PHE A 242 -1.92 23.73 -2.71
N LYS A 243 -1.56 24.46 -3.78
CA LYS A 243 -0.80 23.87 -4.90
C LYS A 243 0.59 23.40 -4.47
N LYS A 244 1.28 24.16 -3.61
CA LYS A 244 2.57 23.77 -3.05
C LYS A 244 2.46 22.45 -2.28
N ASP A 245 1.43 22.31 -1.45
CA ASP A 245 1.15 21.06 -0.72
C ASP A 245 0.85 19.90 -1.68
N CYS A 246 0.07 20.12 -2.75
CA CYS A 246 -0.18 19.10 -3.78
C CYS A 246 1.11 18.62 -4.46
N VAL A 247 2.01 19.55 -4.78
CA VAL A 247 3.33 19.21 -5.34
C VAL A 247 4.15 18.42 -4.33
N SER A 248 4.16 18.81 -3.06
CA SER A 248 4.84 18.07 -1.98
C SER A 248 4.31 16.64 -1.83
N PHE A 249 2.99 16.46 -1.91
CA PHE A 249 2.36 15.12 -1.91
C PHE A 249 2.91 14.27 -3.05
N ALA A 250 2.82 14.76 -4.28
CA ALA A 250 3.23 14.01 -5.48
C ALA A 250 4.73 13.73 -5.47
N LYS A 251 5.56 14.69 -5.03
CA LYS A 251 7.01 14.50 -4.84
C LYS A 251 7.30 13.40 -3.83
N ALA A 252 6.67 13.42 -2.67
CA ALA A 252 6.89 12.41 -1.64
C ALA A 252 6.46 11.00 -2.11
N CYS A 253 5.37 10.89 -2.87
CA CYS A 253 5.00 9.63 -3.52
C CYS A 253 6.10 9.15 -4.46
N CYS A 254 6.54 10.00 -5.40
CA CYS A 254 7.59 9.64 -6.37
C CYS A 254 8.90 9.26 -5.68
N GLN A 255 9.35 10.05 -4.71
CA GLN A 255 10.57 9.77 -3.93
C GLN A 255 10.47 8.42 -3.22
N LYS A 256 9.31 8.09 -2.64
CA LYS A 256 9.13 6.80 -1.98
C LYS A 256 9.15 5.62 -2.95
N VAL A 257 8.50 5.77 -4.11
CA VAL A 257 8.58 4.78 -5.19
C VAL A 257 10.04 4.59 -5.60
N VAL A 258 10.77 5.67 -5.88
CA VAL A 258 12.20 5.62 -6.26
C VAL A 258 13.07 5.02 -5.15
N GLU A 259 12.85 5.35 -3.87
CA GLU A 259 13.62 4.84 -2.73
C GLU A 259 13.53 3.31 -2.62
N ARG A 260 12.35 2.75 -2.85
CA ARG A 260 12.04 1.34 -2.55
C ARG A 260 11.74 0.50 -3.80
N SER A 261 11.95 1.05 -5.00
CA SER A 261 11.58 0.36 -6.24
C SER A 261 12.38 -0.92 -6.50
N PRO A 262 11.71 -2.04 -6.81
CA PRO A 262 12.28 -3.21 -7.46
C PRO A 262 13.06 -2.91 -8.75
N LEU A 263 12.77 -1.80 -9.43
CA LEU A 263 13.47 -1.40 -10.66
C LEU A 263 14.98 -1.16 -10.47
N LYS A 264 15.46 -1.03 -9.23
CA LYS A 264 16.90 -0.97 -8.91
C LYS A 264 17.62 -2.28 -9.20
N TYR A 265 16.92 -3.40 -9.10
CA TYR A 265 17.48 -4.72 -9.25
C TYR A 265 17.55 -5.13 -10.72
N LYS A 266 18.71 -5.62 -11.16
CA LYS A 266 18.91 -6.08 -12.53
C LYS A 266 17.94 -7.21 -12.86
N LEU A 267 17.80 -8.18 -11.95
CA LEU A 267 16.92 -9.33 -12.14
C LEU A 267 15.48 -8.91 -12.47
N THR A 268 14.90 -7.99 -11.70
CA THR A 268 13.56 -7.45 -11.95
C THR A 268 13.42 -6.84 -13.35
N ARG A 269 14.42 -6.08 -13.81
CA ARG A 269 14.40 -5.47 -15.14
C ARG A 269 14.56 -6.47 -16.28
N GLU A 270 15.22 -7.60 -16.03
CA GLU A 270 15.48 -8.62 -17.05
C GLU A 270 14.37 -9.69 -17.11
N CYS A 271 13.64 -9.95 -16.02
CA CYS A 271 12.51 -10.89 -15.98
C CYS A 271 11.39 -10.54 -16.98
N ASP A 272 11.24 -9.26 -17.30
CA ASP A 272 10.28 -8.74 -18.29
C ASP A 272 10.59 -9.28 -19.70
N LYS A 273 11.87 -9.34 -20.06
CA LYS A 273 12.32 -9.72 -21.40
C LYS A 273 12.10 -11.20 -21.71
N SER A 274 12.00 -12.04 -20.69
CA SER A 274 11.79 -13.50 -20.85
C SER A 274 10.32 -13.91 -21.03
N ALA A 275 9.36 -12.98 -20.85
CA ALA A 275 7.92 -13.28 -20.92
C ALA A 275 7.18 -12.52 -22.04
N SER A 276 7.91 -11.79 -22.90
CA SER A 276 7.29 -11.12 -24.03
C SER A 276 6.78 -12.18 -25.03
N PRO A 277 5.50 -12.15 -25.44
CA PRO A 277 4.90 -13.18 -26.29
C PRO A 277 5.36 -13.15 -27.76
N ASP A 278 6.35 -12.34 -28.12
CA ASP A 278 6.75 -12.11 -29.52
C ASP A 278 7.93 -12.97 -30.00
N LEU A 279 8.21 -14.10 -29.34
CA LEU A 279 9.21 -15.08 -29.79
C LEU A 279 8.65 -16.51 -29.80
N GLU A 280 7.53 -16.70 -30.50
CA GLU A 280 7.06 -18.01 -30.95
C GLU A 280 7.61 -18.28 -32.36
N VAL A 281 8.90 -18.61 -32.46
CA VAL A 281 9.41 -19.51 -33.50
C VAL A 281 10.27 -20.55 -32.81
N SER A 282 9.87 -21.82 -32.97
CA SER A 282 10.48 -23.07 -32.46
C SER A 282 10.08 -23.54 -31.05
N GLY A 283 8.85 -24.06 -30.95
CA GLY A 283 8.67 -25.51 -30.82
C GLY A 283 9.06 -26.24 -29.53
N HIS A 284 9.50 -25.61 -28.44
CA HIS A 284 9.74 -26.29 -27.16
C HIS A 284 9.11 -25.57 -25.96
N THR A 285 7.93 -26.03 -25.55
CA THR A 285 7.28 -25.63 -24.30
C THR A 285 8.04 -26.23 -23.12
N SER A 286 8.87 -25.43 -22.44
CA SER A 286 9.37 -25.79 -21.12
C SER A 286 8.30 -25.45 -20.07
N LYS A 287 7.76 -26.48 -19.40
CA LYS A 287 6.85 -26.31 -18.26
C LYS A 287 7.62 -25.66 -17.11
N LEU A 288 7.41 -24.36 -16.89
CA LEU A 288 7.91 -23.68 -15.69
C LEU A 288 7.18 -24.24 -14.46
N GLY A 289 7.94 -24.69 -13.47
CA GLY A 289 7.44 -25.31 -12.25
C GLY A 289 6.55 -24.35 -11.44
N THR A 290 5.35 -24.82 -11.11
CA THR A 290 4.42 -24.11 -10.22
C THR A 290 4.91 -24.12 -8.78
N SER A 291 4.66 -23.02 -8.06
CA SER A 291 4.87 -22.90 -6.61
C SER A 291 4.16 -24.02 -5.84
N PRO A 292 4.71 -24.55 -4.72
CA PRO A 292 4.01 -25.52 -3.88
C PRO A 292 2.68 -24.93 -3.42
N GLN A 293 1.58 -25.67 -3.62
CA GLN A 293 0.27 -25.27 -3.13
C GLN A 293 0.29 -25.14 -1.60
N ILE A 294 -0.20 -24.02 -1.09
CA ILE A 294 -0.39 -23.80 0.35
C ILE A 294 -1.42 -24.82 0.84
N ASN A 295 -1.00 -25.71 1.75
CA ASN A 295 -1.91 -26.63 2.42
C ASN A 295 -2.99 -25.84 3.16
N LYS A 296 -4.26 -26.21 2.96
CA LYS A 296 -5.48 -25.71 3.64
C LYS A 296 -5.45 -25.78 5.18
N PHE A 297 -4.36 -26.25 5.78
CA PHE A 297 -4.16 -26.33 7.22
C PHE A 297 -3.73 -25.00 7.85
N LEU A 298 -3.16 -24.07 7.06
CA LEU A 298 -2.70 -22.75 7.54
C LEU A 298 -3.73 -21.62 7.36
N THR A 299 -4.86 -21.90 6.73
CA THR A 299 -5.97 -20.93 6.65
C THR A 299 -6.67 -20.86 7.99
N ARG A 300 -6.34 -19.84 8.79
CA ARG A 300 -7.22 -19.42 9.89
C ARG A 300 -8.56 -18.98 9.30
N GLU A 301 -9.66 -19.40 9.93
CA GLU A 301 -10.98 -18.89 9.54
C GLU A 301 -11.01 -17.35 9.67
N PRO A 302 -11.65 -16.65 8.73
CA PRO A 302 -11.81 -15.20 8.81
C PRO A 302 -12.59 -14.82 10.07
N PRO A 303 -12.24 -13.71 10.76
CA PRO A 303 -13.06 -13.19 11.85
C PRO A 303 -14.47 -12.90 11.35
N ASP A 304 -15.48 -13.28 12.14
CA ASP A 304 -16.91 -13.27 11.79
C ASP A 304 -17.35 -12.00 11.05
N GLY A 305 -17.95 -12.20 9.86
CA GLY A 305 -18.54 -11.14 9.05
C GLY A 305 -18.22 -11.17 7.55
N CYS A 306 -17.39 -12.10 7.06
CA CYS A 306 -17.17 -12.30 5.63
C CYS A 306 -18.09 -13.42 5.10
N GLU A 307 -18.99 -13.11 4.18
CA GLU A 307 -19.82 -14.11 3.49
C GLU A 307 -18.95 -15.16 2.79
N LYS A 308 -19.30 -16.44 2.98
CA LYS A 308 -18.62 -17.58 2.35
C LYS A 308 -19.06 -17.70 0.89
N VAL A 309 -18.16 -17.41 -0.05
CA VAL A 309 -18.38 -17.72 -1.47
C VAL A 309 -18.13 -19.21 -1.70
N LYS A 310 -19.10 -19.93 -2.28
CA LYS A 310 -18.95 -21.34 -2.66
C LYS A 310 -18.01 -21.45 -3.86
N ILE A 311 -16.89 -22.15 -3.67
CA ILE A 311 -16.00 -22.56 -4.77
C ILE A 311 -16.62 -23.81 -5.41
N ILE A 312 -16.93 -23.73 -6.70
CA ILE A 312 -17.38 -24.87 -7.51
C ILE A 312 -16.14 -25.62 -7.99
N ASP A 313 -16.12 -26.93 -7.77
CA ASP A 313 -15.04 -27.83 -8.17
C ASP A 313 -15.37 -28.43 -9.55
N GLU A 314 -14.71 -27.96 -10.62
CA GLU A 314 -14.82 -28.58 -11.94
C GLU A 314 -13.79 -29.72 -12.07
N GLY A 315 -14.28 -30.95 -11.94
CA GLY A 315 -13.46 -32.16 -12.08
C GLY A 315 -12.94 -32.38 -13.50
N ARG A 316 -11.65 -32.68 -13.63
CA ARG A 316 -11.02 -33.06 -14.92
C ARG A 316 -10.53 -34.51 -14.89
N LYS A 317 -11.05 -35.32 -15.82
CA LYS A 317 -10.70 -36.74 -16.05
C LYS A 317 -9.23 -36.93 -16.46
N PRO A 318 -8.57 -38.05 -16.12
CA PRO A 318 -7.21 -38.35 -16.57
C PRO A 318 -7.21 -38.98 -17.97
N ALA A 319 -6.30 -38.55 -18.84
CA ALA A 319 -5.99 -39.21 -20.10
C ALA A 319 -4.69 -40.02 -19.95
N THR A 320 -4.81 -41.33 -20.13
CA THR A 320 -3.73 -42.33 -20.23
C THR A 320 -3.42 -42.63 -21.69
N SER A 321 -2.16 -42.49 -22.12
CA SER A 321 -1.43 -43.49 -22.93
C SER A 321 0.01 -43.04 -23.33
N PRO A 322 0.95 -43.99 -23.58
CA PRO A 322 2.42 -43.76 -23.64
C PRO A 322 3.05 -43.97 -25.04
N LEU A 323 4.26 -43.43 -25.29
CA LEU A 323 5.25 -43.86 -26.31
C LEU A 323 6.56 -43.06 -26.06
N MET A 324 7.65 -43.63 -25.51
CA MET A 324 8.73 -44.41 -26.16
C MET A 324 9.46 -43.69 -27.30
N GLY A 325 10.72 -43.31 -27.07
CA GLY A 325 11.64 -42.78 -28.10
C GLY A 325 12.93 -42.19 -27.49
N ASP A 326 14.05 -42.82 -27.81
CA ASP A 326 15.41 -42.68 -27.28
C ASP A 326 16.11 -41.35 -27.65
N GLY A 327 17.02 -40.88 -26.78
CA GLY A 327 17.77 -39.62 -26.94
C GLY A 327 18.46 -39.19 -25.66
N THR A 328 19.66 -39.74 -25.44
CA THR A 328 20.54 -39.46 -24.30
C THR A 328 20.99 -37.99 -24.22
N GLU A 329 20.50 -37.24 -23.23
CA GLU A 329 21.23 -36.12 -22.62
C GLU A 329 21.35 -36.36 -21.11
N ASN A 330 22.60 -36.34 -20.63
CA ASN A 330 22.96 -36.60 -19.24
C ASN A 330 22.41 -35.52 -18.30
N VAL A 331 21.21 -35.74 -17.76
CA VAL A 331 20.75 -35.06 -16.55
C VAL A 331 21.40 -35.74 -15.37
N LEU A 332 22.34 -35.04 -14.71
CA LEU A 332 22.86 -35.42 -13.39
C LEU A 332 21.68 -35.58 -12.41
N LYS A 333 21.23 -36.81 -12.20
CA LYS A 333 20.33 -37.17 -11.10
C LYS A 333 21.09 -36.94 -9.79
N PRO A 334 20.55 -36.16 -8.82
CA PRO A 334 21.07 -36.19 -7.47
C PRO A 334 20.97 -37.62 -6.93
N SER A 335 22.10 -38.16 -6.51
CA SER A 335 22.18 -39.47 -5.88
C SER A 335 21.49 -39.46 -4.53
N CYS A 336 20.60 -40.43 -4.34
CA CYS A 336 20.16 -41.02 -3.07
C CYS A 336 19.22 -40.20 -2.16
N GLN A 337 17.94 -40.64 -2.16
CA GLN A 337 16.96 -40.61 -1.07
C GLN A 337 16.97 -39.39 -0.13
N PHE A 338 16.35 -38.30 -0.59
CA PHE A 338 15.87 -37.27 0.33
C PHE A 338 14.51 -37.68 0.90
N VAL A 339 14.48 -38.08 2.17
CA VAL A 339 13.24 -38.34 2.91
C VAL A 339 12.98 -37.16 3.84
N LEU A 340 11.93 -36.38 3.55
CA LEU A 340 11.46 -35.33 4.43
C LEU A 340 10.95 -35.93 5.73
N ARG A 341 11.60 -35.59 6.86
CA ARG A 341 11.13 -35.97 8.20
C ARG A 341 10.14 -34.91 8.74
N PRO A 342 9.15 -35.32 9.56
CA PRO A 342 8.30 -34.38 10.29
C PRO A 342 9.16 -33.44 11.15
N SER A 343 8.83 -32.15 11.14
CA SER A 343 9.50 -31.17 11.99
C SER A 343 9.30 -31.53 13.47
N GLN A 344 10.38 -31.72 14.21
CA GLN A 344 10.31 -32.04 15.64
C GLN A 344 10.09 -30.81 16.53
N SER A 345 10.07 -29.60 15.96
CA SER A 345 9.76 -28.36 16.67
C SER A 345 9.28 -27.26 15.73
N SER A 346 8.58 -26.27 16.29
CA SER A 346 8.23 -25.04 15.57
C SER A 346 9.48 -24.16 15.41
N ALA A 347 9.72 -23.62 14.21
CA ALA A 347 10.74 -22.58 13.99
C ALA A 347 10.43 -21.25 14.73
N PHE A 348 9.23 -21.15 15.32
CA PHE A 348 8.85 -20.12 16.27
C PHE A 348 8.69 -20.78 17.64
N CYS A 349 9.79 -20.92 18.38
CA CYS A 349 9.70 -21.14 19.81
C CYS A 349 9.19 -19.85 20.46
N PRO A 350 8.13 -19.89 21.30
CA PRO A 350 7.89 -18.83 22.26
C PRO A 350 9.14 -18.71 23.14
N LEU A 351 9.59 -17.49 23.42
CA LEU A 351 10.63 -17.26 24.43
C LEU A 351 10.09 -17.75 25.78
N VAL A 352 10.44 -18.99 26.15
CA VAL A 352 10.15 -19.53 27.48
C VAL A 352 11.05 -18.79 28.46
N ARG A 353 10.45 -18.07 29.41
CA ARG A 353 11.18 -17.54 30.57
C ARG A 353 11.88 -18.71 31.26
N ASN A 354 13.20 -18.64 31.38
CA ASN A 354 14.06 -19.61 32.06
C ASN A 354 13.43 -20.10 33.39
N PRO A 355 13.22 -21.41 33.59
CA PRO A 355 12.81 -21.97 34.86
C PRO A 355 13.99 -22.69 35.51
N PHE A 356 15.04 -21.97 35.96
CA PHE A 356 15.98 -22.48 36.97
C PHE A 356 16.67 -21.31 37.67
N GLN A 357 16.12 -20.91 38.82
CA GLN A 357 16.88 -20.48 39.99
C GLN A 357 15.90 -20.38 41.18
N GLY A 358 15.66 -21.52 41.83
CA GLY A 358 15.36 -21.49 43.24
C GLY A 358 16.67 -21.40 44.00
N VAL A 359 16.85 -20.39 44.85
CA VAL A 359 17.20 -20.48 46.28
C VAL A 359 17.42 -19.05 46.81
N HIS A 360 16.68 -18.76 47.88
CA HIS A 360 16.72 -17.58 48.74
C HIS A 360 18.05 -16.81 48.87
N ARG A 361 17.97 -15.46 48.85
CA ARG A 361 18.52 -14.60 49.91
C ARG A 361 17.78 -13.24 49.94
N GLN A 362 17.43 -12.84 51.16
CA GLN A 362 16.70 -11.62 51.53
C GLN A 362 17.60 -10.36 51.44
N GLY A 363 17.01 -9.20 51.13
CA GLY A 363 17.60 -7.88 51.41
C GLY A 363 17.18 -6.77 50.43
N PRO A 364 16.82 -5.55 50.88
CA PRO A 364 15.99 -4.62 50.10
C PRO A 364 16.84 -3.63 49.31
N ILE A 365 16.51 -3.39 48.03
CA ILE A 365 17.02 -2.22 47.30
C ILE A 365 15.89 -1.61 46.46
N VAL A 366 15.43 -0.47 46.98
CA VAL A 366 14.95 0.76 46.35
C VAL A 366 14.85 0.75 44.82
N ASP A 367 13.66 1.09 44.34
CA ASP A 367 13.29 1.29 42.93
C ASP A 367 13.60 2.74 42.52
N PRO A 368 14.42 2.99 41.48
CA PRO A 368 14.53 4.33 40.91
C PRO A 368 14.16 4.35 39.42
N PHE A 369 13.51 5.45 39.03
CA PHE A 369 13.26 5.96 37.67
C PHE A 369 11.87 5.74 37.07
N LEU A 370 10.90 6.38 37.74
CA LEU A 370 10.01 7.36 37.09
C LEU A 370 10.82 8.60 36.65
N LEU A 371 10.55 9.08 35.43
CA LEU A 371 10.67 10.44 34.84
C LEU A 371 11.26 10.33 33.42
N ASN A 372 10.45 10.43 32.34
CA ASN A 372 9.80 11.61 31.76
C ASN A 372 10.77 12.55 31.02
N GLU A 373 10.27 13.08 29.90
CA GLU A 373 10.74 14.20 29.04
C GLU A 373 11.08 13.78 27.60
N ARG A 374 10.34 14.23 26.58
CA ARG A 374 10.18 15.59 26.02
C ARG A 374 11.49 16.14 25.45
N LEU A 375 11.31 16.99 24.43
CA LEU A 375 12.27 17.70 23.56
C LEU A 375 12.34 17.04 22.17
N GLN A 376 12.15 17.75 21.06
CA GLN A 376 11.72 19.13 20.82
C GLN A 376 11.36 19.23 19.33
#